data_AF-A0A699V231-F1
#
_entry.id   AF-A0A699V231-F1
#
_cell.length_a   1.000
_cell.length_b   1.000
_cell.length_c   1.000
_cell.angle_alpha   90.00
_cell.angle_beta   90.00
_cell.angle_gamma   90.00
#
_symmetry.space_group_name_H-M   'P 1'
#
loop_
_entity.id
_entity.type
_entity.pdbx_description
1 polymer ?
#
loop_
_entity_poly.entity_id
_entity_poly.type
_entity_poly.pdbx_seq_one_letter_code
_entity_poly.pdbx_strand_id
1 'polypeptide(L)'
;VCGEKVVCIPYGNKTLTVKSDKGMSRLKVISCIKARKYIERGRHLFLAHVTKKKPKEKRLEDVPVIRDFPEVFPDDLSRLPPPRQVEFRIDLVPGAAPVACALYRLVSFEMRELSVQLQ
;
A
#
# COMPACT_ATOMS: atom_id res chain seq x y z
N VAL A 1 -5.11 8.58 16.73
CA VAL A 1 -4.89 9.88 17.42
C VAL A 1 -4.21 10.82 16.43
N CYS A 2 -4.81 11.97 16.12
CA CYS A 2 -4.20 12.97 15.24
C CYS A 2 -3.08 13.65 16.05
N GLY A 3 -1.82 13.60 15.60
CA GLY A 3 -0.70 14.24 16.32
C GLY A 3 -0.89 15.76 16.46
N GLU A 4 -0.11 16.38 17.35
CA GLU A 4 -0.10 17.84 17.52
C GLU A 4 0.17 18.53 16.17
N LYS A 5 -0.76 19.39 15.75
CA LYS A 5 -0.64 20.13 14.48
C LYS A 5 -0.38 21.60 14.77
N VAL A 6 0.63 22.13 14.11
CA VAL A 6 1.01 23.54 14.17
C VAL A 6 0.99 24.11 12.77
N VAL A 7 0.30 25.24 12.59
CA VAL A 7 0.29 26.01 11.34
C VAL A 7 1.00 27.33 11.61
N CYS A 8 2.04 27.62 10.84
CA CYS A 8 2.77 28.87 10.88
C CYS A 8 2.40 29.71 9.66
N ILE A 9 1.90 30.93 9.88
CA ILE A 9 1.46 31.85 8.84
C ILE A 9 2.36 33.09 8.89
N PRO A 10 3.07 33.46 7.80
CA PRO A 10 3.83 34.70 7.76
C PRO A 10 2.86 35.90 7.75
N TYR A 11 3.15 36.92 8.56
CA TYR A 11 2.34 38.13 8.68
C TYR A 11 3.24 39.36 8.92
N GLY A 12 3.52 40.09 7.84
CA GLY A 12 4.52 41.15 7.84
C GLY A 12 5.88 40.60 8.29
N ASN A 13 6.49 41.23 9.30
CA ASN A 13 7.78 40.82 9.87
C ASN A 13 7.64 39.80 11.02
N LYS A 14 6.44 39.22 11.20
CA LYS A 14 6.12 38.30 12.30
C LYS A 14 5.54 37.00 11.74
N THR A 15 5.52 35.95 12.56
CA THR A 15 4.87 34.68 12.24
C THR A 15 3.75 34.41 13.24
N LEU A 16 2.54 34.16 12.73
CA LEU A 16 1.41 33.72 13.53
C LEU A 16 1.47 32.19 13.65
N THR A 17 1.45 31.68 14.88
CA THR A 17 1.47 30.23 15.15
C THR A 17 0.12 29.80 15.69
N VAL A 18 -0.59 28.97 14.92
CA VAL A 18 -1.86 28.37 15.32
C VAL A 18 -1.59 26.91 15.68
N LYS A 19 -1.81 26.55 16.94
CA LYS A 19 -1.64 25.18 17.44
C LYS A 19 -2.99 24.51 17.62
N SER A 20 -3.05 23.20 17.36
CA SER A 20 -4.21 22.38 17.66
C SER A 20 -4.46 22.36 19.17
N ASP A 21 -5.70 22.63 19.58
CA ASP A 21 -6.11 22.47 20.97
C ASP A 21 -6.12 20.98 21.34
N LYS A 22 -5.52 20.63 22.49
CA LYS A 22 -5.43 19.26 23.01
C LYS A 22 -6.61 18.93 23.95
N GLY A 23 -7.46 19.90 24.30
CA GLY A 23 -8.62 19.70 25.17
C GLY A 23 -9.93 19.47 24.43
N MET A 24 -10.93 18.91 25.14
CA MET A 24 -12.36 18.90 24.74
C MET A 24 -12.99 20.31 24.85
N SER A 25 -12.23 21.36 24.54
CA SER A 25 -12.75 22.72 24.62
C SER A 25 -13.78 22.93 23.53
N ARG A 26 -14.86 23.65 23.85
CA ARG A 26 -15.88 24.05 22.86
C ARG A 26 -15.18 24.86 21.77
N LEU A 27 -15.17 24.34 20.54
CA LEU A 27 -14.71 25.07 19.36
C LEU A 27 -15.34 26.47 19.35
N LYS A 28 -14.51 27.51 19.33
CA LYS A 28 -14.99 28.91 19.23
C LYS A 28 -15.41 29.19 17.79
N VAL A 29 -16.57 28.66 17.40
CA VAL A 29 -17.20 28.91 16.10
C VAL A 29 -17.87 30.28 16.12
N ILE A 30 -17.75 31.02 15.02
CA ILE A 30 -18.46 32.28 14.80
C ILE A 30 -19.37 32.18 13.58
N SER A 31 -20.45 32.95 13.55
CA SER A 31 -21.33 33.05 12.38
C SER A 31 -20.67 33.82 11.23
N CYS A 32 -21.14 33.60 10.01
CA CYS A 32 -20.70 34.34 8.82
C CYS A 32 -20.92 35.86 8.94
N ILE A 33 -22.00 36.29 9.59
CA ILE A 33 -22.31 37.70 9.85
C ILE A 33 -21.21 38.34 10.73
N LYS A 34 -20.80 37.63 11.79
CA LYS A 34 -19.74 38.11 12.69
C LYS A 34 -18.38 38.13 12.01
N ALA A 35 -18.09 37.13 11.17
CA ALA A 35 -16.89 37.10 10.35
C ALA A 35 -16.84 38.29 9.37
N ARG A 36 -17.95 38.60 8.69
CA ARG A 36 -18.05 39.76 7.79
C ARG A 36 -17.79 41.09 8.50
N LYS A 37 -18.41 41.31 9.67
CA LYS A 37 -18.14 42.50 10.49
C LYS A 37 -16.68 42.65 10.90
N TYR A 38 -15.95 41.56 11.06
CA TYR A 38 -14.52 41.59 11.38
C TYR A 38 -13.68 42.02 10.17
N ILE A 39 -14.04 41.55 8.98
CA ILE A 39 -13.39 41.96 7.72
C ILE A 39 -13.63 43.45 7.46
N GLU A 40 -14.88 43.92 7.60
CA GLU A 40 -15.24 45.33 7.42
C GLU A 40 -14.52 46.27 8.42
N ARG A 41 -14.08 45.75 9.57
CA ARG A 41 -13.25 46.47 10.56
C ARG A 41 -11.74 46.36 10.30
N GLY A 42 -11.34 45.87 9.12
CA GLY A 42 -9.94 45.75 8.72
C GLY A 42 -9.19 44.57 9.35
N ARG A 43 -9.88 43.54 9.87
CA ARG A 43 -9.20 42.34 10.38
C ARG A 43 -8.87 41.37 9.24
N HIS A 44 -7.73 40.70 9.36
CA HIS A 44 -7.30 39.69 8.40
C HIS A 44 -7.95 38.33 8.67
N LEU A 45 -8.38 37.66 7.60
CA LEU A 45 -8.90 36.30 7.63
C LEU A 45 -7.89 35.36 6.95
N PHE A 46 -7.63 34.21 7.57
CA PHE A 46 -6.78 33.17 7.01
C PHE A 46 -7.60 31.91 6.81
N LEU A 47 -7.47 31.30 5.63
CA LEU A 47 -8.06 29.99 5.34
C LEU A 47 -6.96 28.93 5.38
N ALA A 48 -7.17 27.89 6.20
CA ALA A 48 -6.27 26.76 6.29
C ALA A 48 -7.01 25.49 5.88
N HIS A 49 -6.43 24.73 4.96
CA HIS A 49 -6.93 23.43 4.54
C HIS A 49 -6.11 22.33 5.22
N VAL A 50 -6.77 21.49 6.02
CA VAL A 50 -6.11 20.38 6.72
C VAL A 50 -6.33 19.08 5.96
N THR A 51 -5.30 18.58 5.29
CA THR A 51 -5.34 17.26 4.66
C THR A 51 -4.69 16.21 5.55
N LYS A 52 -5.26 15.00 5.54
CA LYS A 52 -4.55 13.81 6.04
C LYS A 52 -3.66 13.33 4.91
N LYS A 53 -2.33 13.37 5.09
CA LYS A 53 -1.44 12.64 4.18
C LYS A 53 -1.83 11.17 4.22
N LYS A 54 -2.13 10.59 3.06
CA LYS A 54 -2.22 9.13 2.96
C LYS A 54 -0.85 8.57 3.38
N PRO A 55 -0.80 7.52 4.22
CA PRO A 55 0.47 6.83 4.41
C PRO A 55 0.98 6.42 3.03
N LYS A 56 2.31 6.46 2.82
CA LYS A 56 2.89 5.80 1.64
C LYS A 56 2.41 4.35 1.68
N GLU A 57 1.85 3.87 0.58
CA GLU A 57 1.57 2.45 0.43
C GLU A 57 2.88 1.70 0.66
N LYS A 58 2.85 0.75 1.59
CA LYS A 58 3.98 -0.14 1.81
C LYS A 58 4.08 -1.04 0.60
N ARG A 59 5.23 -1.03 -0.05
CA ARG A 59 5.52 -1.96 -1.15
C ARG A 59 6.07 -3.27 -0.60
N LEU A 60 6.08 -4.34 -1.40
CA LEU A 60 6.70 -5.60 -1.01
C LEU A 60 8.19 -5.41 -0.71
N GLU A 61 8.83 -4.51 -1.44
CA GLU A 61 10.23 -4.10 -1.27
C GLU A 61 10.51 -3.41 0.09
N ASP A 62 9.48 -2.96 0.82
CA ASP A 62 9.65 -2.40 2.17
C ASP A 62 9.78 -3.50 3.24
N VAL A 63 9.52 -4.76 2.90
CA VAL A 63 9.70 -5.91 3.79
C VAL A 63 11.19 -6.26 3.84
N PRO A 64 11.84 -6.25 5.03
CA PRO A 64 13.28 -6.46 5.14
C PRO A 64 13.77 -7.73 4.45
N VAL A 65 13.08 -8.85 4.61
CA VAL A 65 13.46 -10.14 4.01
C VAL A 65 13.41 -10.10 2.48
N ILE A 66 12.42 -9.43 1.88
CA ILE A 66 12.32 -9.34 0.42
C ILE A 66 13.41 -8.42 -0.13
N ARG A 67 13.64 -7.29 0.55
CA ARG A 67 14.69 -6.34 0.19
C ARG A 67 16.09 -6.93 0.29
N ASP A 68 16.34 -7.74 1.30
CA ASP A 68 17.64 -8.33 1.57
C ASP A 68 17.92 -9.55 0.65
N PHE A 69 16.87 -10.14 0.04
CA PHE A 69 16.96 -11.29 -0.88
C PHE A 69 16.15 -11.10 -2.18
N PRO A 70 16.46 -10.09 -3.01
CA PRO A 70 15.68 -9.78 -4.21
C PRO A 70 15.73 -10.89 -5.28
N GLU A 71 16.81 -11.68 -5.30
CA GLU A 71 16.97 -12.80 -6.23
C GLU A 71 16.06 -14.00 -5.92
N VAL A 72 15.61 -14.15 -4.67
CA VAL A 72 14.72 -15.24 -4.23
C VAL A 72 13.25 -14.86 -4.45
N PHE A 73 12.96 -13.56 -4.52
CA PHE A 73 11.61 -13.01 -4.74
C PHE A 73 11.58 -12.15 -6.02
N PRO A 74 11.89 -12.70 -7.21
CA PRO A 74 11.78 -11.94 -8.45
C PRO A 74 10.31 -11.64 -8.76
N ASP A 75 10.07 -10.51 -9.44
CA ASP A 75 8.72 -10.13 -9.88
C ASP A 75 8.10 -11.17 -10.82
N ASP A 76 8.93 -11.87 -11.60
CA ASP A 76 8.57 -12.99 -12.47
C ASP A 76 9.40 -14.24 -12.12
N LEU A 77 8.74 -15.38 -11.96
CA LEU A 77 9.42 -16.67 -11.79
C LEU A 77 9.90 -17.20 -13.15
N SER A 78 11.18 -17.56 -13.28
CA SER A 78 11.65 -18.33 -14.43
C SER A 78 10.94 -19.70 -14.43
N ARG A 79 10.22 -20.02 -15.52
CA ARG A 79 9.40 -21.25 -15.61
C ARG A 79 10.16 -22.54 -15.34
N LEU A 80 11.45 -22.56 -15.66
CA LEU A 80 12.31 -23.70 -15.38
C LEU A 80 13.22 -23.37 -14.19
N PRO A 81 13.43 -24.33 -13.27
CA PRO A 81 14.45 -24.17 -12.25
C PRO A 81 15.81 -24.02 -12.94
N PRO A 82 16.73 -23.22 -12.37
CA PRO A 82 18.10 -23.16 -12.85
C PRO A 82 18.72 -24.56 -12.96
N PRO A 83 19.67 -24.78 -13.90
CA PRO A 83 20.39 -26.04 -14.02
C PRO A 83 20.94 -26.45 -12.65
N ARG A 84 20.52 -27.62 -12.17
CA ARG A 84 21.02 -28.16 -10.91
C ARG A 84 22.32 -28.92 -11.21
N GLN A 85 23.27 -28.87 -10.28
CA GLN A 85 24.51 -29.67 -10.40
C GLN A 85 24.26 -31.18 -10.32
N VAL A 86 23.09 -31.58 -9.80
CA VAL A 86 22.69 -32.99 -9.63
C VAL A 86 21.52 -33.30 -10.55
N GLU A 87 21.67 -34.35 -11.34
CA GLU A 87 20.60 -34.93 -12.14
C GLU A 87 19.70 -35.80 -11.25
N PHE A 88 18.39 -35.56 -11.29
CA PHE A 88 17.41 -36.37 -10.57
C PHE A 88 17.04 -37.56 -11.46
N ARG A 89 17.39 -38.78 -11.03
CA ARG A 89 17.01 -40.02 -11.71
C ARG A 89 15.83 -40.65 -10.97
N ILE A 90 14.87 -41.20 -11.72
CA ILE A 90 13.78 -41.99 -11.16
C ILE A 90 14.11 -43.45 -11.42
N ASP A 91 14.62 -44.13 -10.39
CA ASP A 91 14.91 -45.55 -10.47
C ASP A 91 13.62 -46.34 -10.30
N LEU A 92 13.33 -47.20 -11.29
CA LEU A 92 12.16 -48.08 -11.24
C LEU A 92 12.53 -49.39 -10.56
N VAL A 93 11.63 -49.90 -9.73
CA VAL A 93 11.75 -51.27 -9.23
C VAL A 93 11.66 -52.26 -10.40
N PRO A 94 12.47 -53.33 -10.43
CA PRO A 94 12.39 -54.33 -11.50
C PRO A 94 10.98 -54.87 -11.69
N GLY A 95 10.48 -54.86 -12.92
CA GLY A 95 9.12 -55.29 -13.26
C GLY A 95 8.05 -54.20 -13.17
N ALA A 96 8.38 -52.97 -12.81
CA ALA A 96 7.45 -51.84 -12.89
C ALA A 96 7.04 -51.57 -14.35
N ALA A 97 5.73 -51.49 -14.59
CA ALA A 97 5.16 -51.12 -15.89
C ALA A 97 4.65 -49.66 -15.85
N PRO A 98 4.66 -48.94 -16.98
CA PRO A 98 4.05 -47.60 -17.06
C PRO A 98 2.56 -47.64 -16.70
N VAL A 99 2.12 -46.66 -15.92
CA VAL A 99 0.70 -46.51 -15.58
C VAL A 99 0.04 -45.58 -16.59
N ALA A 100 -0.99 -46.09 -17.26
CA ALA A 100 -1.90 -45.29 -18.08
C ALA A 100 -3.26 -45.21 -17.39
N CYS A 101 -3.65 -44.03 -16.93
CA CYS A 101 -4.96 -43.78 -16.33
C CYS A 101 -5.71 -42.72 -17.16
N ALA A 102 -7.03 -42.86 -17.26
CA ALA A 102 -7.85 -41.83 -17.86
C ALA A 102 -7.82 -40.56 -16.98
N LEU A 103 -7.76 -39.39 -17.63
CA LEU A 103 -7.84 -38.10 -16.93
C LEU A 103 -9.20 -37.97 -16.24
N TYR A 104 -9.22 -37.37 -15.06
CA TYR A 104 -10.46 -36.98 -14.40
C TYR A 104 -11.26 -36.00 -15.28
N ARG A 105 -12.60 -36.08 -15.21
CA ARG A 105 -13.47 -35.14 -15.93
C ARG A 105 -13.39 -33.78 -15.24
N LEU A 106 -12.73 -32.83 -15.89
CA LEU A 106 -12.69 -31.43 -15.50
C LEU A 106 -13.83 -30.66 -16.17
N VAL A 107 -14.40 -29.67 -15.47
CA VAL A 107 -15.40 -28.77 -16.07
C VAL A 107 -14.72 -27.74 -16.97
N SER A 108 -15.49 -27.09 -17.86
CA SER A 108 -14.93 -26.16 -18.86
C SER A 108 -14.09 -25.01 -18.27
N PHE A 109 -14.42 -24.55 -17.05
CA PHE A 109 -13.65 -23.52 -16.36
C PHE A 109 -12.29 -24.04 -15.89
N GLU A 110 -12.25 -25.21 -15.25
CA GLU A 110 -11.02 -25.86 -14.79
C GLU A 110 -10.11 -26.22 -15.98
N MET A 111 -10.68 -26.70 -17.09
CA MET A 111 -9.91 -26.98 -18.31
C MET A 111 -9.27 -25.71 -18.89
N ARG A 112 -9.98 -24.58 -18.84
CA ARG A 112 -9.44 -23.29 -19.29
C ARG A 112 -8.29 -22.85 -18.39
N GLU A 113 -8.48 -22.93 -17.08
CA GLU A 113 -7.44 -22.57 -16.11
C GLU A 113 -6.19 -23.45 -16.25
N LEU A 114 -6.38 -24.77 -16.36
CA LEU A 114 -5.27 -25.71 -16.60
C LEU A 114 -4.53 -25.38 -17.89
N SER A 115 -5.24 -25.05 -18.96
CA SER A 115 -4.63 -24.66 -20.24
C SER A 115 -3.77 -23.39 -20.10
N VAL A 116 -4.24 -22.40 -19.33
CA VAL A 116 -3.48 -21.17 -19.07
C VAL A 116 -2.19 -21.44 -18.28
N GLN A 117 -2.21 -22.40 -17.35
CA GLN A 117 -1.03 -22.76 -16.56
C GLN A 117 0.00 -23.58 -17.35
N LEU A 118 -0.45 -24.41 -18.29
CA LEU A 118 0.42 -25.28 -19.10
C LEU A 118 1.02 -24.58 -20.34
N GLN A 119 0.40 -23.48 -20.80
CA GLN A 119 0.89 -22.66 -21.91
C GLN A 119 2.05 -21.78 -21.48
#